data_AF-A0AAW7SZ67-F1
#
_entry.id   AF-A0AAW7SZ67-F1
#
_cell.length_a   1.000
_cell.length_b   1.000
_cell.length_c   1.000
_cell.angle_alpha   90.00
_cell.angle_beta   90.00
_cell.angle_gamma   90.00
#
_symmetry.space_group_name_H-M   'P 1'
#
loop_
_entity.id
_entity.type
_entity.pdbx_description
1 polymer ?
#
loop_
_entity_poly.entity_id
_entity_poly.type
_entity_poly.pdbx_seq_one_letter_code
_entity_poly.pdbx_strand_id
1 'polypeptide(L)' 'MSRKKKKLIPDHLRDEFLGWMAAHDFDEMSDGAWFATLETAAEQFIEKHGLRTDPNDAAHWYLRVGTGA' A
#
# COMPACT_ATOMS: atom_id res chain seq x y z
N MET A 1 6.97 -9.73 25.59
CA MET A 1 5.78 -9.84 24.72
C MET A 1 6.22 -9.65 23.28
N SER A 2 6.30 -10.72 22.50
CA SER A 2 6.64 -10.63 21.07
C SER A 2 5.54 -9.86 20.37
N ARG A 3 5.81 -8.61 19.95
CA ARG A 3 4.96 -7.88 19.01
C ARG A 3 4.90 -8.74 17.75
N LYS A 4 3.84 -9.55 17.60
CA LYS A 4 3.49 -10.14 16.33
C LYS A 4 3.37 -8.95 15.38
N LYS A 5 4.35 -8.76 14.49
CA LYS A 5 4.28 -7.75 13.43
C LYS A 5 3.00 -8.09 12.67
N LYS A 6 1.93 -7.34 12.93
CA LYS A 6 0.66 -7.52 12.27
C LYS A 6 0.98 -7.26 10.81
N LYS A 7 0.93 -8.29 9.96
CA LYS A 7 1.19 -8.10 8.53
C LYS A 7 0.17 -7.07 8.04
N LEU A 8 0.66 -5.94 7.53
CA LEU A 8 -0.17 -4.83 7.05
C LEU A 8 -1.10 -5.35 5.95
N ILE A 9 -0.53 -6.06 4.99
CA ILE A 9 -1.25 -6.76 3.93
C ILE A 9 -1.02 -8.27 4.11
N PRO A 10 -2.08 -9.10 4.14
CA PRO A 10 -1.95 -10.56 4.16
C PRO A 10 -1.19 -11.07 2.93
N ASP A 11 -0.38 -12.13 3.05
CA ASP A 11 0.44 -12.61 1.92
C ASP A 11 -0.39 -13.04 0.70
N HIS A 12 -1.61 -13.54 0.91
CA HIS A 12 -2.51 -13.91 -0.19
C HIS A 12 -3.08 -12.72 -0.96
N LEU A 13 -3.06 -11.51 -0.37
CA LEU A 13 -3.45 -10.25 -1.01
C LEU A 13 -2.25 -9.43 -1.45
N ARG A 14 -1.02 -9.91 -1.20
CA ARG A 14 0.20 -9.15 -1.49
C ARG A 14 0.32 -8.83 -2.97
N ASP A 15 0.30 -9.83 -3.84
CA ASP A 15 0.44 -9.63 -5.28
C ASP A 15 -0.71 -8.78 -5.85
N GLU A 16 -1.94 -8.97 -5.35
CA GLU A 16 -3.09 -8.17 -5.75
C GLU A 16 -2.96 -6.70 -5.30
N PHE A 17 -2.49 -6.47 -4.07
CA PHE A 17 -2.20 -5.14 -3.56
C PHE A 17 -1.08 -4.46 -4.34
N LEU A 18 0.01 -5.17 -4.65
CA LEU A 18 1.11 -4.63 -5.46
C LEU A 18 0.63 -4.24 -6.86
N GLY A 19 -0.19 -5.09 -7.51
CA GLY A 19 -0.77 -4.78 -8.82
C GLY A 19 -1.74 -3.61 -8.78
N TRP A 20 -2.57 -3.51 -7.73
CA TRP A 20 -3.46 -2.37 -7.50
C TRP A 20 -2.67 -1.08 -7.34
N MET A 21 -1.67 -1.07 -6.45
CA MET A 21 -0.83 0.10 -6.20
C MET A 21 -0.03 0.51 -7.44
N ALA A 22 0.54 -0.44 -8.19
CA ALA A 22 1.27 -0.18 -9.42
C ALA A 22 0.39 0.45 -10.53
N ALA A 23 -0.91 0.12 -10.57
CA ALA A 23 -1.85 0.77 -11.49
C ALA A 23 -2.14 2.24 -11.11
N HIS A 24 -1.85 2.62 -9.87
CA HIS A 24 -2.01 3.96 -9.30
C HIS A 24 -0.66 4.66 -9.04
N ASP A 25 0.45 4.04 -9.46
CA ASP A 25 1.81 4.52 -9.29
C ASP A 25 2.20 5.40 -10.48
N PHE A 26 1.75 6.65 -10.45
CA PHE A 26 2.03 7.63 -11.49
C PHE A 26 3.31 8.41 -11.16
N ASP A 27 4.47 7.86 -11.53
CA ASP A 27 5.81 8.47 -11.36
C ASP A 27 5.93 9.86 -12.03
N GLU A 28 5.05 10.15 -13.00
CA GLU A 28 4.99 11.44 -13.70
C GLU A 28 4.43 12.59 -12.82
N MET A 29 3.89 12.28 -11.65
CA MET A 29 3.32 13.26 -10.72
C MET A 29 4.37 13.81 -9.74
N SER A 30 4.14 15.03 -9.25
CA SER A 30 4.94 15.59 -8.14
C SER A 30 4.84 14.70 -6.90
N ASP A 31 5.95 14.47 -6.19
CA ASP A 31 6.06 13.51 -5.07
C ASP A 31 4.88 13.56 -4.08
N GLY A 32 4.44 14.77 -3.72
CA GLY A 32 3.34 14.94 -2.77
C GLY A 32 1.97 14.49 -3.33
N ALA A 33 1.72 14.73 -4.63
CA ALA A 33 0.48 14.33 -5.27
C ALA A 33 0.49 12.84 -5.65
N TRP A 34 1.66 12.33 -6.02
CA TRP A 34 1.89 10.90 -6.22
C TRP A 34 1.62 10.11 -4.93
N PHE A 35 2.22 10.51 -3.82
CA PHE A 35 2.03 9.82 -2.54
C PHE A 35 0.58 9.88 -2.06
N ALA A 36 -0.09 11.03 -2.18
CA ALA A 36 -1.52 11.13 -1.84
C ALA A 36 -2.40 10.19 -2.68
N THR A 37 -2.04 9.94 -3.94
CA THR A 37 -2.72 8.99 -4.81
C THR A 37 -2.49 7.55 -4.34
N LEU A 38 -1.27 7.21 -3.95
CA LEU A 38 -0.94 5.90 -3.36
C LEU A 38 -1.66 5.67 -2.03
N GLU A 39 -1.72 6.67 -1.15
CA GLU A 39 -2.48 6.59 0.11
C GLU A 39 -3.96 6.35 -0.15
N THR A 40 -4.55 7.08 -1.10
CA THR A 40 -5.96 6.91 -1.49
C THR A 40 -6.22 5.55 -2.13
N ALA A 41 -5.29 5.04 -2.94
CA ALA A 41 -5.38 3.71 -3.53
C ALA A 41 -5.29 2.63 -2.45
N ALA A 42 -4.38 2.78 -1.48
CA ALA A 42 -4.24 1.88 -0.36
C ALA A 42 -5.50 1.86 0.53
N GLU A 43 -6.09 3.03 0.81
CA GLU A 43 -7.34 3.15 1.55
C GLU A 43 -8.47 2.39 0.86
N GLN A 44 -8.68 2.61 -0.44
CA GLN A 44 -9.69 1.90 -1.22
C GLN A 44 -9.49 0.37 -1.17
N PHE A 45 -8.25 -0.10 -1.24
CA PHE A 45 -7.95 -1.53 -1.13
C PHE A 45 -8.26 -2.06 0.27
N ILE A 46 -7.88 -1.33 1.31
CA ILE A 46 -8.13 -1.68 2.71
C ILE A 46 -9.63 -1.78 2.97
N GLU A 47 -10.41 -0.81 2.53
CA GLU A 47 -11.87 -0.79 2.68
C GLU A 47 -12.52 -1.94 1.89
N LYS A 48 -12.10 -2.15 0.64
CA LYS A 48 -12.61 -3.23 -0.23
C LYS A 48 -12.41 -4.61 0.38
N HIS A 49 -11.28 -4.85 1.04
CA HIS A 49 -10.94 -6.13 1.66
C HIS A 49 -11.26 -6.19 3.16
N GLY A 50 -11.80 -5.13 3.75
CA GLY A 50 -12.12 -5.05 5.18
C GLY A 50 -10.89 -5.18 6.09
N LEU A 51 -9.74 -4.70 5.64
CA LEU A 51 -8.48 -4.75 6.39
C LEU A 51 -8.48 -3.72 7.52
N ARG A 52 -7.71 -3.99 8.57
CA ARG A 52 -7.49 -3.07 9.71
C ARG A 52 -6.07 -2.56 9.71
N THR A 53 -5.70 -1.99 8.58
CA THR A 53 -4.36 -1.47 8.29
C THR A 53 -4.48 0.00 8.00
N ASP A 54 -3.44 0.76 8.34
CA ASP A 54 -3.37 2.18 8.05
C ASP A 54 -2.93 2.39 6.59
N PRO A 55 -3.65 3.21 5.80
CA PRO A 55 -3.36 3.41 4.37
C PRO A 55 -1.99 4.01 4.12
N ASN A 56 -1.52 4.91 4.98
CA ASN A 56 -0.18 5.50 4.89
C ASN A 56 0.90 4.43 5.15
N ASP A 57 0.72 3.59 6.16
CA ASP A 57 1.64 2.46 6.45
C ASP A 57 1.64 1.42 5.31
N ALA A 58 0.50 1.19 4.67
CA ALA A 58 0.37 0.31 3.49
C ALA A 58 1.04 0.89 2.24
N ALA A 59 0.89 2.20 1.98
CA ALA A 59 1.58 2.91 0.91
C ALA A 59 3.10 2.88 1.11
N HIS A 60 3.59 3.19 2.32
CA HIS A 60 5.01 3.05 2.65
C HIS A 60 5.51 1.61 2.51
N TRP A 61 4.68 0.62 2.85
CA TRP A 61 5.02 -0.77 2.63
C TRP A 61 5.15 -1.08 1.14
N TYR A 62 4.20 -0.65 0.30
CA TYR A 62 4.30 -0.75 -1.16
C TYR A 62 5.62 -0.15 -1.67
N LEU A 63 5.99 1.06 -1.26
CA LEU A 63 7.24 1.69 -1.68
C LEU A 63 8.48 0.88 -1.24
N ARG A 64 8.40 0.20 -0.09
CA ARG A 64 9.50 -0.65 0.39
C ARG A 64 9.64 -1.96 -0.39
N VAL A 65 8.53 -2.58 -0.81
CA VAL A 65 8.55 -3.91 -1.45
C VAL A 65 8.33 -3.90 -2.96
N GLY A 66 7.66 -2.89 -3.49
CA GLY A 66 7.19 -2.77 -4.89
C GLY A 66 8.09 -1.88 -5.74
N THR A 67 8.56 -0.74 -5.21
CA THR A 67 9.39 0.21 -5.98
C THR A 67 10.89 0.05 -5.78
N GLY A 68 11.33 -0.80 -4.84
CA GLY A 68 12.70 -1.35 -4.76
C GLY A 68 13.83 -0.40 -5.19
N ALA A 69 13.89 0.79 -4.60
CA ALA A 69 15.08 1.64 -4.58
C ALA A 69 15.83 1.46 -3.26
#